data_AF-A0A956ZIC5-F1
#
_entry.id   AF-A0A956ZIC5-F1
#
_cell.length_a   1.000
_cell.length_b   1.000
_cell.length_c   1.000
_cell.angle_alpha   90.00
_cell.angle_beta   90.00
_cell.angle_gamma   90.00
#
_symmetry.space_group_name_H-M   'P 1'
#
loop_
_entity.id
_entity.type
_entity.pdbx_description
1 polymer ?
#
loop_
_entity_poly.entity_id
_entity_poly.type
_entity_poly.pdbx_seq_one_letter_code
_entity_poly.pdbx_strand_id
1 'polypeptide(L)'
;MPNPSELGPEFDHLIDVLELVAQGAGGYVSYDASVRGRRSGEFSQVDAAVYIPSASEREDLYVVECHEGARAAGVSVVEDAAEKAQNLQAARALCVSSAGFSRPARKRAEALKVDLVTLDDPTTIEWPLWIKNRSFVTGDLEWRIMGITVPPAPGVPGNAFRPEVGREDALFENPTGKKFTADLLFRRWLRIPENEDSLMEEADRADGAVRKKTVLLAFDRPMKLLGTTVRKLPSLGAANFEIEFWAKKRVIPVSLMVAPDDDDPWDSEIALVSGGVRHEGELKRVVMTLDYDEETGERHVTADIIVQAPPKSDADGDEADEADAISEDVSEAEPEPGAIEED
;
A
#
# COMPACT_ATOMS: atom_id res chain seq x y z
N MET A 1 -12.82 22.21 4.78
CA MET A 1 -11.58 22.22 3.98
C MET A 1 -11.93 22.75 2.60
N PRO A 2 -11.00 23.42 1.88
CA PRO A 2 -11.27 23.81 0.49
C PRO A 2 -11.61 22.57 -0.35
N ASN A 3 -12.47 22.74 -1.35
CA ASN A 3 -13.07 21.64 -2.09
C ASN A 3 -12.15 21.25 -3.27
N PRO A 4 -11.60 20.03 -3.30
CA PRO A 4 -10.75 19.56 -4.41
C PRO A 4 -11.44 19.66 -5.78
N SER A 5 -12.77 19.61 -5.83
CA SER A 5 -13.55 19.69 -7.07
C SER A 5 -13.37 21.00 -7.86
N GLU A 6 -12.73 22.02 -7.28
CA GLU A 6 -12.50 23.31 -7.93
C GLU A 6 -11.38 23.26 -8.99
N LEU A 7 -10.55 22.20 -9.01
CA LEU A 7 -9.55 22.01 -10.07
C LEU A 7 -10.13 21.50 -11.38
N GLY A 8 -11.32 20.91 -11.36
CA GLY A 8 -11.92 20.24 -12.52
C GLY A 8 -11.69 18.72 -12.52
N PRO A 9 -12.62 17.93 -13.07
CA PRO A 9 -12.61 16.47 -12.99
C PRO A 9 -11.40 15.81 -13.66
N GLU A 10 -10.79 16.46 -14.66
CA GLU A 10 -9.58 15.95 -15.30
C GLU A 10 -8.34 15.98 -14.38
N PHE A 11 -8.42 16.66 -13.23
CA PHE A 11 -7.35 16.73 -12.23
C PHE A 11 -7.60 15.84 -11.01
N ASP A 12 -8.66 15.01 -10.98
CA ASP A 12 -8.96 14.14 -9.83
C ASP A 12 -7.75 13.26 -9.45
N HIS A 13 -7.08 12.68 -10.44
CA HIS A 13 -5.86 11.90 -10.18
C HIS A 13 -4.68 12.74 -9.63
N LEU A 14 -4.56 14.00 -10.06
CA LEU A 14 -3.54 14.91 -9.51
C LEU A 14 -3.81 15.16 -8.03
N ILE A 15 -5.07 15.37 -7.65
CA ILE A 15 -5.50 15.63 -6.28
C ILE A 15 -5.07 14.48 -5.38
N ASP A 16 -5.40 13.26 -5.77
CA ASP A 16 -5.06 12.05 -5.00
C ASP A 16 -3.56 11.93 -4.78
N VAL A 17 -2.75 12.15 -5.83
CA VAL A 17 -1.30 12.06 -5.70
C VAL A 17 -0.73 13.19 -4.84
N LEU A 18 -1.23 14.42 -4.97
CA LEU A 18 -0.78 15.53 -4.13
C LEU A 18 -1.07 15.25 -2.65
N GLU A 19 -2.27 14.77 -2.33
CA GLU A 19 -2.67 14.44 -0.95
C GLU A 19 -1.81 13.34 -0.37
N LEU A 20 -1.66 12.25 -1.11
CA LEU A 20 -0.83 11.14 -0.69
C LEU A 20 0.63 11.57 -0.48
N VAL A 21 1.22 12.33 -1.41
CA VAL A 21 2.60 12.81 -1.28
C VAL A 21 2.75 13.71 -0.06
N ALA A 22 1.78 14.60 0.18
CA ALA A 22 1.79 15.48 1.33
C ALA A 22 1.67 14.67 2.63
N GLN A 23 0.65 13.82 2.75
CA GLN A 23 0.41 13.00 3.94
C GLN A 23 1.58 12.06 4.23
N GLY A 24 2.12 11.41 3.20
CA GLY A 24 3.31 10.55 3.29
C GLY A 24 4.54 11.27 3.80
N ALA A 25 4.63 12.58 3.60
CA ALA A 25 5.68 13.43 4.13
C ALA A 25 5.33 14.09 5.48
N GLY A 26 4.20 13.73 6.10
CA GLY A 26 3.67 14.35 7.31
C GLY A 26 3.10 15.76 7.11
N GLY A 27 2.80 16.10 5.86
CA GLY A 27 2.28 17.39 5.43
C GLY A 27 0.79 17.35 5.07
N TYR A 28 0.33 18.41 4.42
CA TYR A 28 -1.06 18.54 3.98
C TYR A 28 -1.17 19.39 2.71
N VAL A 29 -2.32 19.30 2.03
CA VAL A 29 -2.65 20.08 0.83
C VAL A 29 -3.80 21.02 1.14
N SER A 30 -3.72 22.24 0.61
CA SER A 30 -4.82 23.20 0.58
C SER A 30 -5.13 23.55 -0.87
N TYR A 31 -6.32 23.17 -1.32
CA TYR A 31 -6.86 23.55 -2.64
C TYR A 31 -7.39 24.99 -2.63
N ASP A 32 -7.44 25.61 -3.80
CA ASP A 32 -7.90 27.00 -4.02
C ASP A 32 -7.40 27.95 -2.93
N ALA A 33 -6.10 27.88 -2.65
CA ALA A 33 -5.53 28.48 -1.47
C ALA A 33 -5.19 29.95 -1.72
N SER A 34 -5.76 30.82 -0.89
CA SER A 34 -5.32 32.21 -0.81
C SER A 34 -4.15 32.33 0.17
N VAL A 35 -2.93 32.33 -0.36
CA VAL A 35 -1.71 32.35 0.45
C VAL A 35 -1.13 33.76 0.51
N ARG A 36 -0.81 34.22 1.72
CA ARG A 36 -0.19 35.54 1.89
C ARG A 36 1.27 35.51 1.43
N GLY A 37 1.60 36.33 0.45
CA GLY A 37 2.96 36.58 -0.03
C GLY A 37 3.87 37.04 1.10
N ARG A 38 4.97 36.32 1.30
CA ARG A 38 5.99 36.66 2.29
C ARG A 38 6.85 37.84 1.82
N ARG A 39 6.94 38.06 0.50
CA ARG A 39 7.68 39.19 -0.08
C ARG A 39 6.82 40.44 -0.24
N SER A 40 5.64 40.34 -0.85
CA SER A 40 4.78 41.51 -1.09
C SER A 40 3.86 41.83 0.09
N GLY A 41 3.52 40.85 0.93
CA GLY A 41 2.47 40.97 1.96
C GLY A 41 1.05 40.83 1.42
N GLU A 42 0.88 40.81 0.10
CA GLU A 42 -0.39 40.64 -0.62
C GLU A 42 -0.75 39.16 -0.76
N PHE A 43 -2.04 38.86 -0.92
CA PHE A 43 -2.49 37.49 -1.12
C PHE A 43 -2.32 37.08 -2.59
N SER A 44 -1.89 35.85 -2.81
CA SER A 44 -1.84 35.21 -4.12
C SER A 44 -2.71 33.95 -4.06
N GLN A 45 -3.59 33.82 -5.05
CA GLN A 45 -4.40 32.62 -5.22
C GLN A 45 -3.56 31.56 -5.93
N VAL A 46 -3.60 30.33 -5.42
CA VAL A 46 -2.96 29.15 -6.05
C VAL A 46 -3.95 28.00 -6.09
N ASP A 47 -3.86 27.18 -7.14
CA ASP A 47 -4.78 26.07 -7.36
C ASP A 47 -4.60 24.97 -6.28
N ALA A 48 -3.35 24.66 -5.94
CA ALA A 48 -3.04 23.94 -4.71
C ALA A 48 -1.75 24.43 -4.05
N ALA A 49 -1.77 24.46 -2.71
CA ALA A 49 -0.62 24.71 -1.86
C ALA A 49 -0.31 23.44 -1.05
N VAL A 50 0.87 22.86 -1.27
CA VAL A 50 1.33 21.67 -0.55
C VAL A 50 2.33 22.10 0.52
N TYR A 51 2.03 21.77 1.77
CA TYR A 51 2.85 22.08 2.93
C TYR A 51 3.52 20.81 3.42
N ILE A 52 4.85 20.79 3.46
CA ILE A 52 5.63 19.65 3.92
C ILE A 52 6.51 20.07 5.10
N PRO A 53 6.51 19.34 6.23
CA PRO A 53 7.45 19.60 7.31
C PRO A 53 8.89 19.58 6.81
N SER A 54 9.65 20.62 7.16
CA SER A 54 11.09 20.67 6.91
C SER A 54 11.86 20.47 8.21
N ALA A 55 13.19 20.32 8.13
CA ALA A 55 14.04 20.29 9.32
C ALA A 55 14.08 21.65 10.07
N SER A 56 13.56 22.72 9.46
CA SER A 56 13.37 24.01 10.11
C SER A 56 12.00 24.08 10.80
N GLU A 57 11.80 25.05 11.69
CA GLU A 57 10.49 25.34 12.31
C GLU A 57 9.42 25.81 11.30
N ARG A 58 9.74 25.85 10.00
CA ARG A 58 8.84 26.25 8.93
C ARG A 58 8.61 25.09 7.98
N GLU A 59 7.37 24.95 7.52
CA GLU A 59 7.03 24.04 6.44
C GLU A 59 7.60 24.57 5.10
N ASP A 60 8.05 23.63 4.28
CA ASP A 60 8.33 23.88 2.87
C ASP A 60 6.99 23.97 2.13
N LEU A 61 6.77 25.11 1.47
CA LEU A 61 5.59 25.34 0.65
C LEU A 61 5.91 25.00 -0.81
N TYR A 62 5.08 24.19 -1.45
CA TYR A 62 5.11 23.95 -2.88
C TYR A 62 3.81 24.47 -3.50
N VAL A 63 3.95 25.23 -4.58
CA VAL A 63 2.81 25.84 -5.28
C VAL A 63 2.51 25.02 -6.52
N VAL A 64 1.25 24.65 -6.70
CA VAL A 64 0.76 23.95 -7.88
C VAL A 64 -0.23 24.85 -8.60
N GLU A 65 -0.04 24.99 -9.91
CA GLU A 65 -0.89 25.75 -10.82
C GLU A 65 -1.35 24.82 -11.94
N CYS A 66 -2.66 24.70 -12.11
CA CYS A 66 -3.33 23.83 -13.05
C CYS A 66 -3.81 24.67 -14.24
N HIS A 67 -3.49 24.22 -15.45
CA HIS A 67 -3.94 24.83 -16.68
C HIS A 67 -4.83 23.87 -17.45
N GLU A 68 -6.13 24.13 -17.36
CA GLU A 68 -7.14 23.54 -18.23
C GLU A 68 -7.11 24.23 -19.60
N GLY A 69 -7.05 23.43 -20.67
CA GLY A 69 -7.23 23.97 -22.02
C GLY A 69 -7.02 22.94 -23.12
N ALA A 70 -7.70 23.14 -24.25
CA ALA A 70 -7.54 22.30 -25.43
C ALA A 70 -6.21 22.50 -26.19
N ARG A 71 -5.32 23.38 -25.70
CA ARG A 71 -4.06 23.72 -26.34
C ARG A 71 -2.94 23.74 -25.32
N ALA A 72 -1.75 23.39 -25.77
CA ALA A 72 -0.55 23.43 -24.94
C ALA A 72 -0.34 24.82 -24.30
N ALA A 73 -0.05 24.82 -23.00
CA ALA A 73 0.16 26.02 -22.21
C ALA A 73 1.33 26.87 -22.74
N GLY A 74 1.14 28.18 -22.65
CA GLY A 74 2.07 29.20 -23.09
C GLY A 74 3.13 29.56 -22.04
N VAL A 75 3.99 30.50 -22.41
CA VAL A 75 5.04 31.03 -21.52
C VAL A 75 4.45 31.76 -20.31
N SER A 76 3.31 32.45 -20.48
CA SER A 76 2.67 33.23 -19.41
C SER A 76 2.31 32.37 -18.20
N VAL A 77 1.72 31.19 -18.41
CA VAL A 77 1.35 30.25 -17.32
C VAL A 77 2.56 29.92 -16.43
N VAL A 78 3.73 29.70 -17.06
CA VAL A 78 4.97 29.37 -16.34
C VAL A 78 5.52 30.60 -15.60
N GLU A 79 5.43 31.79 -16.22
CA GLU A 79 5.89 33.03 -15.58
C GLU A 79 5.01 33.41 -14.38
N ASP A 80 3.69 33.25 -14.51
CA ASP A 80 2.73 33.50 -13.44
C ASP A 80 3.00 32.56 -12.25
N ALA A 81 3.19 31.26 -12.49
CA ALA A 81 3.54 30.29 -11.45
C ALA A 81 4.88 30.62 -10.76
N ALA A 82 5.90 31.02 -11.54
CA ALA A 82 7.19 31.42 -11.00
C ALA A 82 7.10 32.69 -10.14
N GLU A 83 6.31 33.67 -10.57
CA GLU A 83 6.07 34.90 -9.82
C GLU A 83 5.35 34.61 -8.50
N LYS A 84 4.29 33.79 -8.54
CA LYS A 84 3.58 33.33 -7.32
C LYS A 84 4.54 32.61 -6.37
N ALA A 85 5.30 31.62 -6.85
CA ALA A 85 6.27 30.91 -6.02
C ALA A 85 7.32 31.84 -5.40
N GLN A 86 7.84 32.81 -6.16
CA GLN A 86 8.79 33.79 -5.64
C GLN A 86 8.15 34.70 -4.58
N ASN A 87 6.91 35.16 -4.80
CA ASN A 87 6.19 36.01 -3.85
C ASN A 87 5.89 35.28 -2.54
N LEU A 88 5.47 34.01 -2.64
CA LEU A 88 5.13 33.15 -1.52
C LEU A 88 6.37 32.57 -0.80
N GLN A 89 7.57 32.72 -1.39
CA GLN A 89 8.78 32.02 -0.99
C GLN A 89 8.58 30.50 -0.93
N ALA A 90 7.88 29.97 -1.93
CA ALA A 90 7.71 28.54 -2.11
C ALA A 90 9.07 27.90 -2.43
N ALA A 91 9.28 26.67 -1.95
CA ALA A 91 10.43 25.85 -2.26
C ALA A 91 10.50 25.56 -3.77
N ARG A 92 9.35 25.30 -4.40
CA ARG A 92 9.17 25.11 -5.86
C ARG A 92 7.78 25.52 -6.32
N ALA A 93 7.67 25.73 -7.63
CA ALA A 93 6.41 25.81 -8.36
C ALA A 93 6.30 24.63 -9.32
N LEU A 94 5.09 24.09 -9.44
CA LEU A 94 4.70 23.03 -10.35
C LEU A 94 3.57 23.56 -11.24
N CYS A 95 3.74 23.53 -12.56
CA CYS A 95 2.65 23.74 -13.50
C CYS A 95 2.16 22.41 -14.03
N VAL A 96 0.87 22.19 -13.96
CA VAL A 96 0.19 21.01 -14.50
C VAL A 96 -0.67 21.44 -15.67
N SER A 97 -0.68 20.70 -16.77
CA SER A 97 -1.59 20.97 -17.88
C SER A 97 -2.10 19.68 -18.52
N SER A 98 -3.39 19.64 -18.83
CA SER A 98 -3.99 18.52 -19.55
C SER A 98 -3.48 18.41 -21.00
N ALA A 99 -3.35 19.53 -21.72
CA ALA A 99 -2.82 19.54 -23.10
C ALA A 99 -1.29 19.76 -23.22
N GLY A 100 -0.58 19.71 -22.09
CA GLY A 100 0.88 19.87 -22.02
C GLY A 100 1.39 21.30 -22.27
N PHE A 101 2.66 21.43 -22.62
CA PHE A 101 3.36 22.72 -22.69
C PHE A 101 4.05 22.96 -24.03
N SER A 102 3.94 24.19 -24.53
CA SER A 102 4.66 24.63 -25.72
C SER A 102 6.19 24.57 -25.52
N ARG A 103 6.95 24.41 -26.60
CA ARG A 103 8.43 24.38 -26.54
C ARG A 103 9.04 25.63 -25.88
N PRO A 104 8.55 26.86 -26.16
CA PRO A 104 9.00 28.05 -25.45
C PRO A 104 8.70 28.01 -23.94
N ALA A 105 7.53 27.52 -23.54
CA ALA A 105 7.15 27.38 -22.13
C ALA A 105 8.08 26.40 -21.40
N ARG A 106 8.39 25.24 -22.01
CA ARG A 106 9.35 24.27 -21.45
C ARG A 106 10.73 24.88 -21.21
N LYS A 107 11.26 25.60 -22.20
CA LYS A 107 12.55 26.30 -22.08
C LYS A 107 12.50 27.39 -21.00
N ARG A 108 11.38 28.08 -20.87
CA ARG A 108 11.19 29.11 -19.83
C ARG A 108 11.13 28.49 -18.44
N ALA A 109 10.41 27.38 -18.29
CA ALA A 109 10.25 26.66 -17.03
C ALA A 109 11.60 26.19 -16.48
N GLU A 110 12.46 25.62 -17.33
CA GLU A 110 13.84 25.27 -16.96
C GLU A 110 14.63 26.47 -16.43
N ALA A 111 14.54 27.62 -17.11
CA ALA A 111 15.24 28.84 -16.70
C ALA A 111 14.71 29.43 -15.38
N LEU A 112 13.40 29.30 -15.13
CA LEU A 112 12.74 29.78 -13.91
C LEU A 112 12.68 28.71 -12.81
N LYS A 113 13.16 27.50 -13.08
CA LYS A 113 13.11 26.33 -12.20
C LYS A 113 11.70 25.95 -11.75
N VAL A 114 10.74 26.09 -12.65
CA VAL A 114 9.35 25.61 -12.52
C VAL A 114 9.29 24.21 -13.09
N ASP A 115 8.75 23.28 -12.33
CA ASP A 115 8.54 21.90 -12.79
C ASP A 115 7.27 21.84 -13.64
N LEU A 116 7.26 21.02 -14.69
CA LEU A 116 6.13 20.88 -15.61
C LEU A 116 5.62 19.45 -15.64
N VAL A 117 4.30 19.27 -15.51
CA VAL A 117 3.63 17.96 -15.57
C VAL A 117 2.50 18.00 -16.58
N THR A 118 2.44 17.00 -17.47
CA THR A 118 1.36 16.82 -18.43
C THR A 118 0.52 15.62 -18.00
N LEU A 119 -0.81 15.74 -18.03
CA LEU A 119 -1.72 14.67 -17.58
C LEU A 119 -1.94 13.55 -18.61
N ASP A 120 -1.40 13.67 -19.82
CA ASP A 120 -1.60 12.74 -20.94
C ASP A 120 -1.24 11.27 -20.62
N ASP A 121 -0.52 10.99 -19.53
CA ASP A 121 -0.38 9.64 -18.98
C ASP A 121 0.13 9.69 -17.51
N PRO A 122 -0.71 9.37 -16.50
CA PRO A 122 -0.35 9.41 -15.09
C PRO A 122 0.81 8.47 -14.72
N THR A 123 1.00 7.38 -15.47
CA THR A 123 2.07 6.41 -15.24
C THR A 123 3.44 6.90 -15.76
N THR A 124 3.44 7.85 -16.69
CA THR A 124 4.65 8.54 -17.19
C THR A 124 4.81 9.96 -16.67
N ILE A 125 3.96 10.39 -15.72
CA ILE A 125 4.23 11.61 -14.96
C ILE A 125 5.58 11.42 -14.27
N GLU A 126 6.63 12.03 -14.84
CA GLU A 126 7.86 12.28 -14.14
C GLU A 126 7.56 13.33 -13.06
N TRP A 127 7.03 12.85 -11.94
CA TRP A 127 6.85 13.67 -10.76
C TRP A 127 8.19 14.33 -10.46
N PRO A 128 8.17 15.63 -10.12
CA PRO A 128 9.39 16.36 -9.81
C PRO A 128 10.29 15.55 -8.86
N LEU A 129 11.61 15.59 -9.10
CA LEU A 129 12.57 14.78 -8.32
C LEU A 129 12.45 14.98 -6.80
N TRP A 130 11.95 16.13 -6.35
CA TRP A 130 11.72 16.41 -4.94
C TRP A 130 10.53 15.65 -4.33
N ILE A 131 9.58 15.19 -5.16
CA ILE A 131 8.54 14.21 -4.80
C ILE A 131 9.10 12.80 -4.93
N LYS A 132 9.78 12.51 -6.05
CA LYS A 132 10.31 11.18 -6.37
C LYS A 132 11.34 10.65 -5.36
N ASN A 133 12.16 11.55 -4.79
CA ASN A 133 13.18 11.22 -3.79
C ASN A 133 12.65 11.18 -2.35
N ARG A 134 11.36 11.45 -2.14
CA ARG A 134 10.75 11.22 -0.83
C ARG A 134 10.52 9.74 -0.65
N SER A 135 10.55 9.32 0.61
CA SER A 135 10.40 7.94 1.00
C SER A 135 9.46 7.86 2.18
N PHE A 136 8.50 6.96 2.10
CA PHE A 136 7.68 6.57 3.23
C PHE A 136 8.53 5.78 4.19
N VAL A 137 8.39 6.06 5.49
CA VAL A 137 8.95 5.21 6.53
C VAL A 137 7.78 4.44 7.12
N THR A 138 7.67 3.16 6.80
CA THR A 138 6.73 2.26 7.48
C THR A 138 7.48 1.46 8.53
N GLY A 139 6.83 1.12 9.64
CA GLY A 139 7.35 0.25 10.68
C GLY A 139 6.74 -1.14 10.57
N ASP A 140 7.53 -2.16 10.24
CA ASP A 140 7.06 -3.53 10.37
C ASP A 140 7.29 -4.02 11.80
N LEU A 141 6.26 -4.55 12.45
CA LEU A 141 6.45 -5.25 13.72
C LEU A 141 7.13 -6.59 13.46
N GLU A 142 8.38 -6.70 13.89
CA GLU A 142 9.11 -7.95 13.95
C GLU A 142 9.12 -8.48 15.38
N TRP A 143 9.11 -9.80 15.54
CA TRP A 143 9.11 -10.42 16.86
C TRP A 143 9.68 -11.85 16.85
N ARG A 144 10.07 -12.33 18.04
CA ARG A 144 10.50 -13.70 18.30
C ARG A 144 10.10 -14.16 19.69
N ILE A 145 9.80 -15.45 19.85
CA ILE A 145 9.54 -16.04 21.17
C ILE A 145 10.86 -16.44 21.82
N MET A 146 11.10 -15.92 23.01
CA MET A 146 12.30 -16.20 23.83
C MET A 146 12.05 -17.29 24.86
N GLY A 147 10.79 -17.50 25.27
CA GLY A 147 10.47 -18.49 26.29
C GLY A 147 8.97 -18.70 26.47
N ILE A 148 8.60 -19.83 27.06
CA ILE A 148 7.22 -20.22 27.31
C ILE A 148 7.08 -20.70 28.75
N THR A 149 6.43 -19.89 29.58
CA THR A 149 6.14 -20.27 30.96
C THR A 149 4.70 -20.78 31.06
N VAL A 150 4.57 -22.08 31.23
CA VAL A 150 3.29 -22.72 31.53
C VAL A 150 2.93 -22.47 33.00
N PRO A 151 1.73 -21.93 33.30
CA PRO A 151 1.28 -21.80 34.68
C PRO A 151 1.22 -23.17 35.36
N PRO A 152 1.57 -23.27 36.66
CA PRO A 152 1.56 -24.54 37.38
C PRO A 152 0.17 -25.18 37.36
N ALA A 153 0.10 -26.45 36.97
CA ALA A 153 -1.12 -27.26 37.05
C ALA A 153 -1.14 -28.05 38.37
N PRO A 154 -2.32 -28.42 38.90
CA PRO A 154 -2.41 -29.27 40.10
C PRO A 154 -1.60 -30.56 39.91
N GLY A 155 -0.57 -30.77 40.72
CA GLY A 155 0.30 -31.94 40.65
C GLY A 155 1.48 -31.84 39.67
N VAL A 156 1.69 -30.71 39.00
CA VAL A 156 2.86 -30.46 38.13
C VAL A 156 3.63 -29.24 38.66
N PRO A 157 4.87 -29.39 39.14
CA PRO A 157 5.68 -28.24 39.53
C PRO A 157 5.86 -27.32 38.31
N GLY A 158 5.58 -26.03 38.49
CA GLY A 158 5.66 -25.02 37.43
C GLY A 158 7.10 -24.89 36.95
N ASN A 159 7.44 -25.59 35.88
CA ASN A 159 8.75 -25.45 35.24
C ASN A 159 8.62 -24.40 34.14
N ALA A 160 9.42 -23.33 34.23
CA ALA A 160 9.63 -22.43 33.12
C ALA A 160 10.30 -23.21 31.99
N PHE A 161 9.65 -23.28 30.83
CA PHE A 161 10.19 -23.93 29.65
C PHE A 161 10.77 -22.85 28.73
N ARG A 162 12.02 -23.03 28.31
CA ARG A 162 12.67 -22.11 27.38
C ARG A 162 13.05 -22.86 26.12
N PRO A 163 12.07 -23.18 25.26
CA PRO A 163 12.40 -23.75 23.98
C PRO A 163 12.98 -22.63 23.10
N GLU A 164 14.09 -22.91 22.43
CA GLU A 164 14.49 -22.13 21.26
C GLU A 164 13.58 -22.57 20.12
N VAL A 165 12.61 -21.73 19.75
CA VAL A 165 11.59 -22.02 18.73
C VAL A 165 11.69 -20.93 17.68
N GLY A 166 11.98 -21.32 16.44
CA GLY A 166 11.89 -20.45 15.29
C GLY A 166 10.44 -20.07 15.00
N ARG A 167 10.26 -18.96 14.27
CA ARG A 167 8.95 -18.42 13.89
C ARG A 167 8.06 -19.47 13.18
N GLU A 168 8.66 -20.28 12.33
CA GLU A 168 8.00 -21.33 11.53
C GLU A 168 7.91 -22.69 12.23
N ASP A 169 8.49 -22.84 13.41
CA ASP A 169 8.46 -24.12 14.11
C ASP A 169 7.08 -24.40 14.68
N ALA A 170 6.58 -25.62 14.42
CA ALA A 170 5.34 -26.11 14.98
C ALA A 170 5.47 -26.23 16.50
N LEU A 171 4.74 -25.38 17.21
CA LEU A 171 4.84 -25.26 18.66
C LEU A 171 3.73 -26.02 19.37
N PHE A 172 2.52 -26.03 18.81
CA PHE A 172 1.39 -26.73 19.39
C PHE A 172 0.69 -27.65 18.40
N GLU A 173 0.03 -28.66 18.92
CA GLU A 173 -0.85 -29.58 18.20
C GLU A 173 -2.21 -29.57 18.90
N ASN A 174 -3.29 -29.34 18.16
CA ASN A 174 -4.64 -29.39 18.72
C ASN A 174 -5.15 -30.85 18.79
N PRO A 175 -6.33 -31.09 19.37
CA PRO A 175 -6.90 -32.45 19.46
C PRO A 175 -7.20 -33.11 18.11
N THR A 176 -7.29 -32.34 17.02
CA THR A 176 -7.51 -32.87 15.67
C THR A 176 -6.19 -33.23 14.97
N GLY A 177 -5.04 -33.09 15.63
CA GLY A 177 -3.71 -33.31 15.06
C GLY A 177 -3.18 -32.16 14.20
N LYS A 178 -3.91 -31.04 14.11
CA LYS A 178 -3.44 -29.84 13.39
C LYS A 178 -2.35 -29.16 14.20
N LYS A 179 -1.24 -28.86 13.53
CA LYS A 179 -0.10 -28.16 14.10
C LYS A 179 -0.23 -26.65 13.92
N PHE A 180 0.27 -25.91 14.90
CA PHE A 180 0.25 -24.45 14.93
C PHE A 180 1.68 -23.96 15.17
N THR A 181 2.17 -23.12 14.27
CA THR A 181 3.49 -22.48 14.39
C THR A 181 3.46 -21.37 15.44
N ALA A 182 4.63 -20.98 15.92
CA ALA A 182 4.78 -19.77 16.72
C ALA A 182 4.17 -18.56 16.02
N ASP A 183 4.46 -18.37 14.71
CA ASP A 183 3.94 -17.27 13.89
C ASP A 183 2.42 -17.20 13.90
N LEU A 184 1.77 -18.33 13.61
CA LEU A 184 0.32 -18.38 13.49
C LEU A 184 -0.39 -18.03 14.79
N LEU A 185 0.15 -18.48 15.92
CA LEU A 185 -0.44 -18.22 17.24
C LEU A 185 -0.29 -16.75 17.63
N PHE A 186 0.88 -16.19 17.39
CA PHE A 186 1.15 -14.81 17.75
C PHE A 186 0.40 -13.83 16.85
N ARG A 187 0.35 -14.07 15.53
CA ARG A 187 -0.49 -13.27 14.60
C ARG A 187 -1.96 -13.30 15.01
N ARG A 188 -2.47 -14.45 15.45
CA ARG A 188 -3.87 -14.55 15.91
C ARG A 188 -4.11 -13.75 17.20
N TRP A 189 -3.10 -13.65 18.08
CA TRP A 189 -3.18 -12.84 19.28
C TRP A 189 -3.01 -11.34 19.00
N LEU A 190 -2.16 -10.98 18.03
CA LEU A 190 -2.01 -9.61 17.52
C LEU A 190 -3.31 -9.09 16.90
N ARG A 191 -4.08 -9.93 16.19
CA ARG A 191 -5.39 -9.56 15.62
C ARG A 191 -6.45 -9.08 16.63
N ILE A 192 -6.15 -9.07 17.92
CA ILE A 192 -6.93 -8.39 18.94
C ILE A 192 -6.43 -6.93 18.95
N PRO A 193 -7.20 -5.94 18.45
CA PRO A 193 -6.71 -4.59 18.18
C PRO A 193 -5.96 -3.95 19.37
N GLU A 194 -6.45 -4.15 20.59
CA GLU A 194 -5.83 -3.59 21.80
C GLU A 194 -4.41 -4.10 22.05
N ASN A 195 -4.06 -5.29 21.55
CA ASN A 195 -2.74 -5.88 21.70
C ASN A 195 -1.76 -5.41 20.63
N GLU A 196 -2.23 -5.26 19.39
CA GLU A 196 -1.42 -4.79 18.25
C GLU A 196 -1.05 -3.32 18.41
N ASP A 197 -2.02 -2.45 18.70
CA ASP A 197 -1.80 -1.02 18.90
C ASP A 197 -0.82 -0.78 20.06
N SER A 198 -1.02 -1.49 21.18
CA SER A 198 -0.13 -1.39 22.35
C SER A 198 1.31 -1.82 22.03
N LEU A 199 1.51 -2.82 21.17
CA LEU A 199 2.85 -3.30 20.84
C LEU A 199 3.53 -2.43 19.79
N MET A 200 2.79 -1.98 18.78
CA MET A 200 3.30 -1.05 17.76
C MET A 200 3.72 0.27 18.39
N GLU A 201 2.90 0.86 19.26
CA GLU A 201 3.28 2.08 19.97
C GLU A 201 4.55 1.89 20.83
N GLU A 202 4.67 0.74 21.52
CA GLU A 202 5.85 0.42 22.32
C GLU A 202 7.10 0.21 21.45
N ALA A 203 6.93 -0.40 20.27
CA ALA A 203 7.99 -0.67 19.30
C ALA A 203 8.47 0.61 18.59
N ASP A 204 7.54 1.48 18.18
CA ASP A 204 7.83 2.75 17.53
C ASP A 204 8.53 3.73 18.47
N ARG A 205 8.06 3.83 19.72
CA ARG A 205 8.77 4.59 20.77
C ARG A 205 10.17 4.06 21.05
N ALA A 206 10.48 2.82 20.66
CA ALA A 206 11.79 2.22 20.85
C ALA A 206 12.78 2.53 19.72
N ASP A 207 12.35 3.13 18.61
CA ASP A 207 13.17 3.47 17.44
C ASP A 207 14.06 2.31 16.96
N GLY A 208 13.44 1.13 16.79
CA GLY A 208 14.13 -0.09 16.38
C GLY A 208 14.89 -0.82 17.50
N ALA A 209 14.87 -0.33 18.74
CA ALA A 209 15.39 -1.09 19.88
C ALA A 209 14.49 -2.28 20.22
N VAL A 210 15.12 -3.41 20.52
CA VAL A 210 14.42 -4.64 20.92
C VAL A 210 13.77 -4.46 22.28
N ARG A 211 12.47 -4.74 22.36
CA ARG A 211 11.65 -4.75 23.57
C ARG A 211 11.31 -6.16 23.98
N LYS A 212 11.05 -6.35 25.27
CA LYS A 212 10.62 -7.62 25.87
C LYS A 212 9.27 -7.46 26.51
N LYS A 213 8.35 -8.39 26.25
CA LYS A 213 7.05 -8.43 26.92
C LYS A 213 6.69 -9.87 27.24
N THR A 214 5.92 -10.07 28.30
CA THR A 214 5.30 -11.37 28.58
C THR A 214 3.83 -11.28 28.21
N VAL A 215 3.38 -12.15 27.31
CA VAL A 215 1.98 -12.21 26.88
C VAL A 215 1.34 -13.51 27.34
N LEU A 216 0.11 -13.45 27.83
CA LEU A 216 -0.66 -14.63 28.20
C LEU A 216 -1.56 -15.02 27.04
N LEU A 217 -1.34 -16.20 26.45
CA LEU A 217 -2.26 -16.77 25.47
C LEU A 217 -3.17 -17.78 26.17
N ALA A 218 -4.47 -17.53 26.14
CA ALA A 218 -5.48 -18.51 26.51
C ALA A 218 -5.90 -19.33 25.29
N PHE A 219 -6.10 -20.62 25.48
CA PHE A 219 -6.57 -21.53 24.45
C PHE A 219 -8.01 -21.93 24.77
N ASP A 220 -8.88 -21.84 23.77
CA ASP A 220 -10.28 -22.29 23.84
C ASP A 220 -10.39 -23.81 23.98
N ARG A 221 -9.32 -24.52 23.60
CA ARG A 221 -9.23 -25.97 23.62
C ARG A 221 -7.91 -26.46 24.21
N PRO A 222 -7.92 -27.67 24.76
CA PRO A 222 -6.71 -28.37 25.18
C PRO A 222 -5.66 -28.47 24.07
N MET A 223 -4.52 -27.79 24.20
CA MET A 223 -3.39 -27.88 23.26
C MET A 223 -2.26 -28.75 23.81
N LYS A 224 -1.57 -29.48 22.91
CA LYS A 224 -0.36 -30.24 23.20
C LYS A 224 0.87 -29.47 22.71
N LEU A 225 1.82 -29.22 23.61
CA LEU A 225 3.09 -28.57 23.28
C LEU A 225 4.03 -29.59 22.59
N LEU A 226 4.51 -29.25 21.40
CA LEU A 226 5.42 -30.06 20.59
C LEU A 226 6.89 -29.84 21.01
N GLY A 227 7.77 -30.79 20.68
CA GLY A 227 9.21 -30.65 20.88
C GLY A 227 9.70 -30.78 22.34
N THR A 228 8.81 -31.08 23.29
CA THR A 228 9.21 -31.24 24.70
C THR A 228 9.39 -32.72 25.08
N THR A 229 10.36 -33.01 25.94
CA THR A 229 10.51 -34.32 26.59
C THR A 229 9.45 -34.57 27.66
N VAL A 230 8.60 -33.57 27.97
CA VAL A 230 7.52 -33.67 28.94
C VAL A 230 6.37 -34.45 28.30
N ARG A 231 6.39 -35.77 28.48
CA ARG A 231 5.46 -36.73 27.86
C ARG A 231 3.98 -36.49 28.12
N LYS A 232 3.62 -35.65 29.12
CA LYS A 232 2.25 -35.30 29.48
C LYS A 232 2.21 -33.91 30.10
N LEU A 233 2.24 -32.87 29.28
CA LEU A 233 1.64 -31.61 29.72
C LEU A 233 0.12 -31.82 29.67
N PRO A 234 -0.62 -31.59 30.78
CA PRO A 234 -2.07 -31.50 30.67
C PRO A 234 -2.36 -30.43 29.63
N SER A 235 -3.38 -30.69 28.84
CA SER A 235 -4.02 -29.71 27.96
C SER A 235 -3.90 -28.29 28.49
N LEU A 236 -3.08 -27.48 27.82
CA LEU A 236 -2.83 -26.12 28.28
C LEU A 236 -4.07 -25.29 27.97
N GLY A 237 -4.74 -24.81 29.01
CA GLY A 237 -5.79 -23.79 28.88
C GLY A 237 -5.18 -22.39 28.69
N ALA A 238 -3.94 -22.16 29.13
CA ALA A 238 -3.19 -20.95 28.85
C ALA A 238 -1.67 -21.16 29.01
N ALA A 239 -0.86 -20.29 28.40
CA ALA A 239 0.59 -20.22 28.59
C ALA A 239 1.08 -18.76 28.49
N ASN A 240 2.11 -18.42 29.27
CA ASN A 240 2.81 -17.14 29.16
C ASN A 240 3.95 -17.27 28.15
N PHE A 241 4.11 -16.30 27.27
CA PHE A 241 5.15 -16.24 26.26
C PHE A 241 6.00 -15.01 26.53
N GLU A 242 7.29 -15.23 26.75
CA GLU A 242 8.27 -14.15 26.73
C GLU A 242 8.61 -13.89 25.27
N ILE A 243 8.27 -12.71 24.78
CA ILE A 243 8.51 -12.28 23.41
C ILE A 243 9.52 -11.14 23.38
N GLU A 244 10.38 -11.16 22.37
CA GLU A 244 11.10 -9.97 21.94
C GLU A 244 10.43 -9.41 20.69
N PHE A 245 10.29 -8.09 20.60
CA PHE A 245 9.71 -7.43 19.44
C PHE A 245 10.41 -6.10 19.16
N TRP A 246 10.38 -5.65 17.91
CA TRP A 246 10.97 -4.39 17.47
C TRP A 246 10.28 -3.90 16.19
N ALA A 247 10.24 -2.58 16.00
CA ALA A 247 9.80 -1.99 14.75
C ALA A 247 10.98 -1.97 13.77
N LYS A 248 10.83 -2.64 12.63
CA LYS A 248 11.78 -2.56 11.53
C LYS A 248 11.30 -1.48 10.57
N LYS A 249 11.93 -0.31 10.63
CA LYS A 249 11.68 0.77 9.69
C LYS A 249 12.06 0.35 8.27
N ARG A 250 11.10 0.37 7.36
CA ARG A 250 11.33 0.27 5.92
C ARG A 250 11.16 1.64 5.30
N VAL A 251 12.14 2.00 4.49
CA VAL A 251 12.14 3.23 3.71
C VAL A 251 11.71 2.85 2.30
N ILE A 252 10.49 3.22 1.91
CA ILE A 252 9.92 2.92 0.58
C ILE A 252 9.93 4.22 -0.24
N PRO A 253 10.77 4.33 -1.28
CA PRO A 253 10.75 5.49 -2.16
C PRO A 253 9.38 5.66 -2.83
N VAL A 254 8.84 6.90 -2.85
CA VAL A 254 7.61 7.26 -3.58
C VAL A 254 7.74 6.86 -5.06
N SER A 255 8.95 7.00 -5.63
CA SER A 255 9.26 6.59 -7.00
C SER A 255 8.96 5.14 -7.37
N LEU A 256 8.86 4.26 -6.36
CA LEU A 256 8.50 2.87 -6.61
C LEU A 256 7.00 2.67 -6.67
N MET A 257 6.18 3.61 -6.23
CA MET A 257 4.73 3.49 -6.19
C MET A 257 4.12 3.85 -7.55
N VAL A 258 3.31 2.95 -8.08
CA VAL A 258 2.64 3.09 -9.38
C VAL A 258 1.13 2.98 -9.11
N ALA A 259 0.34 3.89 -9.66
CA ALA A 259 -1.11 3.73 -9.67
C ALA A 259 -1.48 2.50 -10.52
N PRO A 260 -2.44 1.66 -10.08
CA PRO A 260 -2.85 0.52 -10.86
C PRO A 260 -3.55 1.02 -12.15
N ASP A 261 -3.32 0.34 -13.28
CA ASP A 261 -3.97 0.66 -14.55
C ASP A 261 -5.49 0.40 -14.44
N ASP A 262 -6.31 1.34 -14.92
CA ASP A 262 -7.76 1.52 -14.70
C ASP A 262 -8.72 0.42 -15.24
N ASP A 263 -8.26 -0.77 -15.63
CA ASP A 263 -9.10 -1.71 -16.40
C ASP A 263 -9.65 -2.95 -15.64
N ASP A 264 -9.38 -3.16 -14.33
CA ASP A 264 -10.17 -4.13 -13.53
C ASP A 264 -10.03 -3.92 -12.00
N PRO A 265 -11.15 -3.92 -11.23
CA PRO A 265 -11.25 -3.34 -9.90
C PRO A 265 -11.03 -4.36 -8.76
N TRP A 266 -10.14 -4.02 -7.83
CA TRP A 266 -10.39 -4.24 -6.41
C TRP A 266 -10.94 -2.93 -5.85
N ASP A 267 -12.20 -2.66 -6.23
CA ASP A 267 -13.05 -1.49 -5.97
C ASP A 267 -13.00 -1.03 -4.51
N SER A 268 -13.00 0.30 -4.34
CA SER A 268 -12.74 1.10 -3.13
C SER A 268 -11.28 1.10 -2.69
N GLU A 269 -10.75 2.31 -2.42
CA GLU A 269 -9.37 2.59 -2.00
C GLU A 269 -8.33 2.70 -3.13
N ILE A 270 -7.65 3.84 -3.22
CA ILE A 270 -6.54 4.02 -4.18
C ILE A 270 -5.38 3.12 -3.74
N ALA A 271 -5.15 2.06 -4.52
CA ALA A 271 -4.16 1.03 -4.22
C ALA A 271 -2.85 1.30 -4.99
N LEU A 272 -1.93 2.09 -4.44
CA LEU A 272 -0.60 2.27 -5.05
C LEU A 272 0.24 1.01 -4.94
N VAL A 273 0.69 0.49 -6.07
CA VAL A 273 1.48 -0.74 -6.13
C VAL A 273 2.94 -0.41 -6.36
N SER A 274 3.82 -0.88 -5.49
CA SER A 274 5.26 -0.74 -5.67
C SER A 274 5.73 -1.53 -6.88
N GLY A 275 6.83 -1.10 -7.49
CA GLY A 275 7.64 -1.94 -8.36
C GLY A 275 7.95 -3.27 -7.68
N GLY A 276 7.99 -4.36 -8.46
CA GLY A 276 8.24 -5.69 -7.94
C GLY A 276 9.68 -5.88 -7.44
N VAL A 277 9.83 -6.33 -6.19
CA VAL A 277 11.10 -6.71 -5.58
C VAL A 277 11.15 -8.23 -5.45
N ARG A 278 12.18 -8.87 -6.02
CA ARG A 278 12.38 -10.30 -5.82
C ARG A 278 12.92 -10.58 -4.41
N HIS A 279 12.22 -11.39 -3.65
CA HIS A 279 12.64 -11.87 -2.33
C HIS A 279 12.30 -13.35 -2.20
N GLU A 280 13.30 -14.18 -1.88
CA GLU A 280 13.16 -15.65 -1.76
C GLU A 280 12.60 -16.34 -3.03
N GLY A 281 12.91 -15.78 -4.21
CA GLY A 281 12.44 -16.31 -5.49
C GLY A 281 11.07 -15.79 -5.93
N GLU A 282 10.32 -15.17 -5.03
CA GLU A 282 9.00 -14.60 -5.28
C GLU A 282 9.09 -13.11 -5.65
N LEU A 283 8.22 -12.64 -6.55
CA LEU A 283 8.08 -11.22 -6.86
C LEU A 283 7.09 -10.61 -5.86
N LYS A 284 7.59 -9.79 -4.94
CA LYS A 284 6.77 -9.12 -3.93
C LYS A 284 6.54 -7.66 -4.32
N ARG A 285 5.33 -7.15 -4.13
CA ARG A 285 4.98 -5.73 -4.31
C ARG A 285 4.36 -5.22 -3.01
N VAL A 286 4.62 -3.97 -2.67
CA VAL A 286 3.89 -3.28 -1.61
C VAL A 286 2.66 -2.66 -2.24
N VAL A 287 1.47 -2.97 -1.77
CA VAL A 287 0.25 -2.26 -2.12
C VAL A 287 -0.04 -1.31 -0.96
N MET A 288 -0.15 -0.03 -1.24
CA MET A 288 -0.68 0.92 -0.29
C MET A 288 -2.11 1.25 -0.66
N THR A 289 -3.04 0.96 0.22
CA THR A 289 -4.46 1.23 0.03
C THR A 289 -4.84 2.44 0.86
N LEU A 290 -5.53 3.40 0.25
CA LEU A 290 -6.06 4.58 0.93
C LEU A 290 -7.55 4.38 1.21
N ASP A 291 -7.90 4.07 2.45
CA ASP A 291 -9.29 3.96 2.91
C ASP A 291 -9.85 5.32 3.25
N TYR A 292 -11.13 5.51 2.96
CA TYR A 292 -11.89 6.67 3.42
C TYR A 292 -13.04 6.18 4.30
N ASP A 293 -12.94 6.49 5.59
CA ASP A 293 -14.03 6.24 6.51
C ASP A 293 -15.10 7.33 6.33
N GLU A 294 -16.21 6.97 5.68
CA GLU A 294 -17.32 7.89 5.42
C GLU A 294 -18.00 8.41 6.70
N GLU A 295 -17.96 7.67 7.81
CA GLU A 295 -18.59 8.08 9.07
C GLU A 295 -17.77 9.13 9.80
N THR A 296 -16.45 8.98 9.82
CA THR A 296 -15.54 9.89 10.53
C THR A 296 -14.98 10.99 9.62
N GLY A 297 -14.99 10.76 8.31
CA GLY A 297 -14.32 11.59 7.31
C GLY A 297 -12.79 11.48 7.35
N GLU A 298 -12.26 10.48 8.06
CA GLU A 298 -10.82 10.22 8.16
C GLU A 298 -10.33 9.37 6.97
N ARG A 299 -9.05 9.54 6.62
CA ARG A 299 -8.37 8.73 5.60
C ARG A 299 -7.34 7.85 6.26
N HIS A 300 -7.37 6.57 5.96
CA HIS A 300 -6.42 5.58 6.49
C HIS A 300 -5.53 5.08 5.36
N VAL A 301 -4.22 5.03 5.59
CA VAL A 301 -3.29 4.40 4.65
C VAL A 301 -2.92 3.04 5.22
N THR A 302 -3.33 1.97 4.55
CA THR A 302 -2.86 0.61 4.82
C THR A 302 -1.75 0.26 3.83
N ALA A 303 -0.77 -0.55 4.25
CA ALA A 303 0.33 -0.98 3.42
C ALA A 303 0.52 -2.50 3.55
N ASP A 304 0.14 -3.22 2.49
CA ASP A 304 0.24 -4.67 2.41
C ASP A 304 1.38 -5.11 1.50
N ILE A 305 1.94 -6.29 1.75
CA ILE A 305 2.89 -6.93 0.83
C ILE A 305 2.16 -8.06 0.10
N ILE A 306 1.93 -7.87 -1.19
CA ILE A 306 1.37 -8.92 -2.05
C ILE A 306 2.49 -9.71 -2.72
N VAL A 307 2.28 -11.02 -2.82
CA VAL A 307 3.12 -11.91 -3.61
C VAL A 307 2.47 -12.07 -4.97
N GLN A 308 3.10 -11.53 -6.02
CA GLN A 308 2.59 -11.72 -7.36
C GLN A 308 2.95 -13.14 -7.81
N ALA A 309 1.93 -13.93 -8.12
CA ALA A 309 2.12 -15.25 -8.72
C ALA A 309 2.95 -15.08 -10.02
N PRO A 310 3.90 -15.99 -10.31
CA PRO A 310 4.58 -15.96 -11.59
C PRO A 310 3.52 -15.98 -12.71
N PRO A 311 3.70 -15.21 -13.79
CA PRO A 311 2.80 -15.29 -14.93
C PRO A 311 2.69 -16.76 -15.31
N LYS A 312 1.47 -17.26 -15.45
CA LYS A 312 1.25 -18.61 -15.99
C LYS A 312 1.99 -18.61 -17.32
N SER A 313 3.02 -19.45 -17.45
CA SER A 313 3.68 -19.59 -18.74
C SER A 313 2.62 -20.09 -19.70
N ASP A 314 2.35 -19.35 -20.76
CA ASP A 314 1.51 -19.77 -21.91
C ASP A 314 2.20 -20.90 -22.72
N ALA A 315 2.84 -21.84 -22.01
CA ALA A 315 3.65 -22.92 -22.57
C ALA A 315 2.89 -24.24 -22.66
N ASP A 316 1.57 -24.23 -22.45
CA ASP A 316 0.69 -25.30 -22.95
C ASP A 316 0.07 -24.78 -24.24
N GLY A 317 0.79 -25.05 -25.33
CA GLY A 317 0.40 -24.67 -26.67
C GLY A 317 -0.92 -25.32 -27.12
N ASP A 318 -1.66 -24.55 -27.90
CA ASP A 318 -2.67 -25.04 -28.82
C ASP A 318 -2.06 -26.06 -29.80
N GLU A 319 -2.03 -27.34 -29.42
CA GLU A 319 -2.00 -28.46 -30.36
C GLU A 319 -3.36 -29.17 -30.30
N ALA A 320 -4.32 -28.69 -31.08
CA ALA A 320 -5.47 -29.48 -31.49
C ALA A 320 -6.00 -29.02 -32.86
N ASP A 321 -5.76 -29.89 -33.84
CA ASP A 321 -6.63 -30.21 -34.99
C ASP A 321 -6.77 -29.20 -36.15
N GLU A 322 -5.70 -29.09 -36.95
CA GLU A 322 -5.84 -29.05 -38.41
C GLU A 322 -5.45 -30.43 -38.98
N ALA A 323 -6.45 -31.25 -39.32
CA ALA A 323 -6.28 -32.40 -40.18
C ALA A 323 -7.35 -32.40 -41.27
N ASP A 324 -6.87 -32.60 -42.48
CA ASP A 324 -7.51 -32.41 -43.77
C ASP A 324 -8.81 -33.18 -44.02
N ALA A 325 -9.59 -32.55 -44.90
CA ALA A 325 -10.73 -33.08 -45.61
C ALA A 325 -10.41 -34.32 -46.47
N ILE A 326 -11.33 -35.29 -46.47
CA ILE A 326 -11.65 -36.08 -47.65
C ILE A 326 -13.18 -36.22 -47.76
N SER A 327 -13.67 -35.74 -48.90
CA SER A 327 -15.00 -35.89 -49.46
C SER A 327 -15.34 -37.34 -49.79
N GLU A 328 -16.59 -37.76 -49.60
CA GLU A 328 -17.28 -38.56 -50.61
C GLU A 328 -18.81 -38.39 -50.49
N ASP A 329 -19.40 -38.33 -51.67
CA ASP A 329 -20.77 -38.02 -52.04
C ASP A 329 -21.68 -39.26 -51.92
N VAL A 330 -22.96 -39.10 -52.27
CA VAL A 330 -23.95 -40.14 -52.69
C VAL A 330 -25.18 -40.35 -51.78
N SER A 331 -26.23 -39.64 -52.21
CA SER A 331 -27.63 -40.03 -52.47
C SER A 331 -28.62 -40.32 -51.33
N GLU A 332 -29.66 -39.48 -51.32
CA GLU A 332 -31.10 -39.79 -51.42
C GLU A 332 -31.61 -41.15 -50.91
N ALA A 333 -32.48 -41.10 -49.89
CA ALA A 333 -33.82 -41.71 -49.94
C ALA A 333 -34.66 -41.27 -48.73
N GLU A 334 -35.73 -40.50 -48.98
CA GLU A 334 -36.92 -40.52 -48.13
C GLU A 334 -37.67 -41.86 -48.34
N PRO A 335 -38.38 -42.36 -47.32
CA PRO A 335 -39.82 -42.12 -47.35
C PRO A 335 -40.44 -41.84 -45.97
N GLU A 336 -41.30 -40.81 -45.94
CA GLU A 336 -42.72 -40.76 -45.52
C GLU A 336 -43.29 -41.64 -44.37
N PRO A 337 -44.39 -41.18 -43.74
CA PRO A 337 -44.73 -41.42 -42.35
C PRO A 337 -45.69 -42.61 -42.14
N GLY A 338 -45.72 -43.13 -40.91
CA GLY A 338 -46.71 -44.11 -40.46
C GLY A 338 -47.06 -43.89 -39.00
N ALA A 339 -48.24 -43.32 -38.75
CA ALA A 339 -48.98 -43.46 -37.50
C ALA A 339 -49.66 -44.83 -37.46
N ILE A 340 -49.96 -45.36 -36.26
CA ILE A 340 -51.25 -45.96 -35.81
C ILE A 340 -51.06 -46.93 -34.61
N GLU A 341 -51.89 -46.70 -33.59
CA GLU A 341 -52.55 -47.56 -32.56
C GLU A 341 -51.70 -48.49 -31.66
N GLU A 342 -51.77 -48.30 -30.34
CA GLU A 342 -52.70 -48.93 -29.35
C GLU A 342 -52.46 -50.43 -29.16
N ASP A 343 -51.93 -50.79 -27.97
CA ASP A 343 -52.55 -51.72 -27.01
C ASP A 343 -51.93 -51.56 -25.61
#